data_AF-A0A060SAB8-F1
#
_entry.id   AF-A0A060SAB8-F1
#
_cell.length_a   1.000
_cell.length_b   1.000
_cell.length_c   1.000
_cell.angle_alpha   90.00
_cell.angle_beta   90.00
_cell.angle_gamma   90.00
#
_symmetry.space_group_name_H-M   'P 1'
#
loop_
_entity.id
_entity.type
_entity.pdbx_description
1 polymer ?
#
loop_
_entity_poly.entity_id
_entity_poly.type
_entity_poly.pdbx_seq_one_letter_code
_entity_poly.pdbx_strand_id
1 'polypeptide(L)'
;MMDNGRLDMSDEEYARYIRRFRSIFAAQDHLPMYYIPGNHDIGLGSSSSTYRFSEHALERYQSNFGPLNQRASVGNHTALLIDAPGLVDEDRYRSLAGMTFAQWSEAHPDRTVAFVRSFARNTDPSQGERPILFTHVPLFRPEGAACGPLRERGTLRQGRGLGYQNLLSEQASQFLLQSIKPSIIFSGDDHDYCEYVHSLSVTDREGPVVPLLIPEITVKSFSMAMGIRRPGYQLLSLIPPSASPEGPTIAQTPCLLPDQLGIYLSIYVPLFVITLAALLLSNMRRSCLRHSSPTLRSDDWTSLDTEDRANSDYDLPPPSAWRLKEFPRPGWSRTCTMDLCGHHRRITVSSSSVAAGVVSFLWTGGPARNDDERKRVGIAKGFLLDVRDAAWAPVLLFVGIAWWVW
;
A
#
# COMPACT_ATOMS: atom_id res chain seq x y z
N MET A 1 4.38 15.11 5.85
CA MET A 1 3.89 14.38 7.05
C MET A 1 2.46 13.92 6.88
N MET A 2 1.59 14.84 6.48
CA MET A 2 0.22 14.62 6.09
C MET A 2 0.18 14.11 4.66
N ASP A 3 -0.80 13.27 4.36
CA ASP A 3 -1.05 12.77 3.00
C ASP A 3 -1.76 13.83 2.15
N ASN A 4 -2.55 14.72 2.76
CA ASN A 4 -3.34 15.73 2.04
C ASN A 4 -3.54 17.04 2.84
N GLY A 5 -2.58 17.42 3.69
CA GLY A 5 -2.68 18.63 4.53
C GLY A 5 -2.88 19.92 3.73
N ARG A 6 -2.45 19.93 2.47
CA ARG A 6 -2.57 21.03 1.53
C ARG A 6 -3.97 21.24 0.92
N LEU A 7 -4.84 20.25 1.00
CA LEU A 7 -6.13 20.29 0.31
C LEU A 7 -7.15 21.11 1.10
N ASP A 8 -8.10 21.69 0.37
CA ASP A 8 -9.23 22.37 0.98
C ASP A 8 -10.13 21.37 1.72
N MET A 9 -10.28 21.59 3.03
CA MET A 9 -11.03 20.71 3.92
C MET A 9 -11.47 21.49 5.16
N SER A 10 -12.49 20.97 5.84
CA SER A 10 -12.96 21.52 7.12
C SER A 10 -11.90 21.44 8.22
N ASP A 11 -11.96 22.34 9.20
CA ASP A 11 -11.05 22.31 10.36
C ASP A 11 -11.18 21.03 11.18
N GLU A 12 -12.39 20.46 11.27
CA GLU A 12 -12.63 19.21 11.98
C GLU A 12 -11.91 18.03 11.30
N GLU A 13 -11.96 17.99 9.96
CA GLU A 13 -11.26 16.99 9.17
C GLU A 13 -9.74 17.12 9.33
N TYR A 14 -9.21 18.34 9.20
CA TYR A 14 -7.78 18.59 9.41
C TYR A 14 -7.35 18.19 10.83
N ALA A 15 -8.14 18.53 11.85
CA ALA A 15 -7.88 18.13 13.23
C ALA A 15 -7.88 16.60 13.41
N ARG A 16 -8.68 15.86 12.63
CA ARG A 16 -8.66 14.39 12.59
C ARG A 16 -7.35 13.86 12.02
N TYR A 17 -6.83 14.47 10.95
CA TYR A 17 -5.50 14.13 10.42
C TYR A 17 -4.40 14.36 11.46
N ILE A 18 -4.44 15.50 12.18
CA ILE A 18 -3.46 15.81 13.24
C ILE A 18 -3.54 14.79 14.38
N ARG A 19 -4.74 14.47 14.88
CA ARG A 19 -4.92 13.46 15.93
C ARG A 19 -4.38 12.10 15.50
N ARG A 20 -4.64 11.69 14.25
CA ARG A 20 -4.10 10.43 13.70
C ARG A 20 -2.58 10.45 13.63
N PHE A 21 -1.98 11.52 13.11
CA PHE A 21 -0.53 11.65 13.02
C PHE A 21 0.14 11.57 14.40
N ARG A 22 -0.35 12.35 15.38
CA ARG A 22 0.18 12.35 16.75
C ARG A 22 -0.03 11.01 17.47
N SER A 23 -1.08 10.27 17.13
CA SER A 23 -1.31 8.92 17.66
C SER A 23 -0.33 7.89 17.10
N ILE A 24 0.04 8.00 15.82
CA ILE A 24 0.98 7.06 15.17
C ILE A 24 2.42 7.34 15.60
N PHE A 25 2.80 8.62 15.63
CA PHE A 25 4.13 9.08 16.00
C PHE A 25 4.16 9.65 17.42
N ALA A 26 3.47 8.98 18.35
CA ALA A 26 3.44 9.40 19.74
C ALA A 26 4.87 9.33 20.32
N ALA A 27 5.34 10.45 20.84
CA ALA A 27 6.63 10.57 21.52
C ALA A 27 6.42 10.96 22.99
N GLN A 28 7.45 10.74 23.80
CA GLN A 28 7.45 11.19 25.19
C GLN A 28 7.57 12.72 25.22
N ASP A 29 6.91 13.39 26.18
CA ASP A 29 6.78 14.85 26.22
C ASP A 29 8.13 15.61 26.25
N HIS A 30 9.20 14.97 26.73
CA HIS A 30 10.53 15.56 26.82
C HIS A 30 11.41 15.35 25.58
N LEU A 31 10.95 14.56 24.60
CA LEU A 31 11.69 14.33 23.37
C LEU A 31 11.34 15.42 22.35
N PRO A 32 12.29 16.28 21.94
CA PRO A 32 12.03 17.29 20.95
C PRO A 32 11.74 16.65 19.59
N MET A 33 10.69 17.12 18.92
CA MET A 33 10.33 16.72 17.56
C MET A 33 10.41 17.94 16.65
N TYR A 34 11.15 17.79 15.56
CA TYR A 34 11.30 18.83 14.54
C TYR A 34 10.67 18.34 13.24
N TYR A 35 9.92 19.23 12.60
CA TYR A 35 9.17 18.94 11.39
C TYR A 35 9.62 19.88 10.26
N ILE A 36 9.54 19.39 9.02
CA ILE A 36 9.74 20.19 7.81
C ILE A 36 8.56 20.02 6.88
N PRO A 37 8.09 21.09 6.22
CA PRO A 37 6.93 21.01 5.35
C PRO A 37 7.28 20.24 4.07
N GLY A 38 6.44 19.29 3.71
CA GLY A 38 6.45 18.67 2.39
C GLY A 38 5.39 19.26 1.45
N ASN A 39 5.49 18.88 0.18
CA ASN A 39 4.53 19.29 -0.85
C ASN A 39 3.09 18.82 -0.55
N HIS A 40 2.90 17.71 0.17
CA HIS A 40 1.60 17.22 0.64
C HIS A 40 1.05 17.97 1.88
N ASP A 41 1.91 18.69 2.60
CA ASP A 41 1.54 19.43 3.80
C ASP A 41 1.04 20.83 3.48
N ILE A 42 1.80 21.59 2.68
CA ILE A 42 1.53 23.01 2.40
C ILE A 42 1.28 23.34 0.93
N GLY A 43 1.45 22.36 0.02
CA GLY A 43 1.32 22.58 -1.42
C GLY A 43 2.64 22.97 -2.08
N LEU A 44 2.63 22.94 -3.41
CA LEU A 44 3.74 23.35 -4.27
C LEU A 44 3.14 23.90 -5.57
N GLY A 45 3.47 25.13 -5.94
CA GLY A 45 2.87 25.82 -7.06
C GLY A 45 1.52 26.45 -6.73
N SER A 46 0.74 26.75 -7.77
CA SER A 46 -0.53 27.47 -7.63
C SER A 46 -1.73 26.53 -7.82
N SER A 47 -2.84 26.86 -7.14
CA SER A 47 -4.14 26.20 -7.36
C SER A 47 -4.56 26.30 -8.83
N SER A 48 -5.25 25.26 -9.30
CA SER A 48 -5.89 25.19 -10.62
C SER A 48 -7.39 24.98 -10.48
N SER A 49 -8.13 25.06 -11.60
CA SER A 49 -9.58 24.77 -11.62
C SER A 49 -9.94 23.36 -11.12
N THR A 50 -9.02 22.40 -11.27
CA THR A 50 -9.23 20.99 -10.95
C THR A 50 -8.55 20.59 -9.64
N TYR A 51 -7.61 21.40 -9.15
CA TYR A 51 -6.81 21.10 -7.96
C TYR A 51 -6.58 22.36 -7.14
N ARG A 52 -7.38 22.53 -6.08
CA ARG A 52 -7.35 23.72 -5.21
C ARG A 52 -6.59 23.41 -3.91
N PHE A 53 -5.50 24.13 -3.70
CA PHE A 53 -4.85 24.18 -2.40
C PHE A 53 -5.67 25.01 -1.43
N SER A 54 -5.70 24.61 -0.16
CA SER A 54 -6.33 25.38 0.90
C SER A 54 -5.57 26.66 1.17
N GLU A 55 -6.29 27.77 1.31
CA GLU A 55 -5.72 29.06 1.72
C GLU A 55 -5.21 29.00 3.18
N HIS A 56 -5.67 28.02 3.96
CA HIS A 56 -5.27 27.79 5.35
C HIS A 56 -4.10 26.81 5.51
N ALA A 57 -3.54 26.25 4.42
CA ALA A 57 -2.56 25.17 4.51
C ALA A 57 -1.30 25.57 5.32
N LEU A 58 -0.75 26.76 5.06
CA LEU A 58 0.42 27.29 5.78
C LEU A 58 0.12 27.55 7.25
N GLU A 59 -0.98 28.24 7.56
CA GLU A 59 -1.38 28.57 8.93
C GLU A 59 -1.63 27.30 9.76
N ARG A 60 -2.32 26.32 9.18
CA ARG A 60 -2.59 25.03 9.81
C ARG A 60 -1.31 24.25 10.06
N TYR A 61 -0.39 24.24 9.10
CA TYR A 61 0.92 23.64 9.28
C TYR A 61 1.65 24.29 10.47
N GLN A 62 1.80 25.61 10.44
CA GLN A 62 2.59 26.34 11.43
C GLN A 62 2.03 26.18 12.85
N SER A 63 0.70 26.18 12.98
CA SER A 63 0.01 26.02 14.25
C SER A 63 0.18 24.62 14.87
N ASN A 64 0.55 23.61 14.07
CA ASN A 64 0.60 22.21 14.54
C ASN A 64 1.99 21.57 14.51
N PHE A 65 2.86 22.03 13.60
CA PHE A 65 4.18 21.45 13.33
C PHE A 65 5.32 22.48 13.52
N GLY A 66 5.00 23.75 13.77
CA GLY A 66 5.99 24.80 14.03
C GLY A 66 6.46 25.52 12.77
N PRO A 67 7.59 26.25 12.84
CA PRO A 67 8.04 27.11 11.76
C PRO A 67 8.39 26.32 10.47
N LEU A 68 8.25 27.00 9.33
CA LEU A 68 8.56 26.43 8.00
C LEU A 68 10.06 26.19 7.82
N ASN A 69 10.86 27.16 8.27
CA ASN A 69 12.32 27.12 8.30
C ASN A 69 12.78 27.21 9.75
N GLN A 70 13.74 26.37 10.16
CA GLN A 70 14.24 26.39 11.52
C GLN A 70 15.67 25.90 11.65
N ARG A 71 16.32 26.36 12.72
CA ARG A 71 17.65 25.92 13.16
C ARG A 71 17.49 25.24 14.51
N ALA A 72 18.05 24.05 14.66
CA ALA A 72 18.13 23.34 15.93
C ALA A 72 19.59 23.00 16.27
N SER A 73 19.89 22.90 17.56
CA SER A 73 21.15 22.34 18.04
C SER A 73 20.87 20.98 18.65
N VAL A 74 21.48 19.92 18.10
CA VAL A 74 21.29 18.54 18.56
C VAL A 74 22.66 17.92 18.75
N GLY A 75 23.00 17.55 19.99
CA GLY A 75 24.31 16.96 20.30
C GLY A 75 25.51 17.86 19.96
N ASN A 76 25.38 19.19 20.10
CA ASN A 76 26.34 20.19 19.62
C ASN A 76 26.59 20.14 18.10
N HIS A 77 25.61 19.68 17.33
CA HIS A 77 25.56 19.86 15.88
C HIS A 77 24.49 20.87 15.51
N THR A 78 24.76 21.70 14.51
CA THR A 78 23.74 22.55 13.92
C THR A 78 22.93 21.77 12.88
N ALA A 79 21.63 21.56 13.14
CA ALA A 79 20.67 21.06 12.18
C ALA A 79 19.90 22.24 11.56
N LEU A 80 19.93 22.33 10.23
CA LEU A 80 19.22 23.34 9.46
C LEU A 80 18.09 22.67 8.68
N LEU A 81 16.86 23.09 8.94
CA LEU A 81 15.65 22.50 8.42
C LEU A 81 14.94 23.55 7.56
N ILE A 82 14.76 23.27 6.27
CA ILE A 82 14.26 24.26 5.31
C ILE A 82 12.90 23.89 4.69
N ASP A 83 12.13 24.91 4.38
CA ASP A 83 10.89 24.82 3.61
C ASP A 83 11.21 24.67 2.12
N ALA A 84 11.30 23.41 1.70
CA ALA A 84 11.62 23.04 0.33
C ALA A 84 10.50 23.38 -0.66
N PRO A 85 9.19 23.15 -0.39
CA PRO A 85 8.13 23.61 -1.28
C PRO A 85 8.16 25.13 -1.50
N GLY A 86 8.33 25.90 -0.42
CA GLY A 86 8.50 27.35 -0.50
C GLY A 86 9.71 27.76 -1.35
N LEU A 87 10.85 27.09 -1.16
CA LEU A 87 12.06 27.34 -1.97
C LEU A 87 11.84 27.05 -3.46
N VAL A 88 11.11 25.99 -3.81
CA VAL A 88 10.79 25.67 -5.21
C VAL A 88 9.97 26.79 -5.85
N ASP A 89 8.96 27.31 -5.15
CA ASP A 89 8.15 28.41 -5.66
C ASP A 89 8.94 29.72 -5.73
N GLU A 90 9.71 30.05 -4.70
CA GLU A 90 10.60 31.21 -4.70
C GLU A 90 11.59 31.18 -5.87
N ASP A 91 12.25 30.04 -6.10
CA ASP A 91 13.22 29.91 -7.18
C ASP A 91 12.58 30.11 -8.56
N ARG A 92 11.35 29.60 -8.75
CA ARG A 92 10.56 29.82 -9.96
C ARG A 92 10.23 31.29 -10.16
N TYR A 93 9.63 31.95 -9.16
CA TYR A 93 9.24 33.36 -9.28
C TYR A 93 10.45 34.28 -9.42
N ARG A 94 11.53 34.01 -8.66
CA ARG A 94 12.82 34.69 -8.79
C ARG A 94 13.36 34.60 -10.20
N SER A 95 13.39 33.40 -10.78
CA SER A 95 13.91 33.17 -12.12
C SER A 95 13.08 33.89 -13.19
N LEU A 96 11.74 33.86 -13.06
CA LEU A 96 10.83 34.60 -13.95
C LEU A 96 11.01 36.12 -13.86
N ALA A 97 11.32 36.64 -12.66
CA ALA A 97 11.59 38.05 -12.45
C ALA A 97 13.02 38.47 -12.85
N GLY A 98 13.88 37.52 -13.28
CA GLY A 98 15.28 37.81 -13.61
C GLY A 98 16.12 38.26 -12.41
N MET A 99 15.69 37.93 -11.19
CA MET A 99 16.35 38.36 -9.95
C MET A 99 17.42 37.37 -9.51
N THR A 100 18.50 37.89 -8.91
CA THR A 100 19.44 37.05 -8.15
C THR A 100 18.84 36.63 -6.81
N PHE A 101 19.38 35.58 -6.18
CA PHE A 101 18.99 35.20 -4.81
C PHE A 101 19.22 36.33 -3.80
N ALA A 102 20.18 37.23 -4.05
CA ALA A 102 20.42 38.40 -3.21
C ALA A 102 19.28 39.39 -3.27
N GLN A 103 18.92 39.84 -4.47
CA GLN A 103 17.81 40.77 -4.68
C GLN A 103 16.48 40.18 -4.18
N TRP A 104 16.26 38.89 -4.45
CA TRP A 104 15.06 38.20 -4.01
C TRP A 104 14.93 38.17 -2.48
N SER A 105 16.03 37.91 -1.76
CA SER A 105 16.02 37.90 -0.29
C SER A 105 15.76 39.27 0.34
N GLU A 106 16.16 40.35 -0.32
CA GLU A 106 15.91 41.71 0.15
C GLU A 106 14.45 42.11 -0.06
N ALA A 107 13.86 41.67 -1.18
CA ALA A 107 12.43 41.88 -1.46
C ALA A 107 11.50 40.99 -0.61
N HIS A 108 11.95 39.82 -0.18
CA HIS A 108 11.16 38.83 0.54
C HIS A 108 11.88 38.33 1.81
N PRO A 109 12.02 39.17 2.86
CA PRO A 109 12.81 38.86 4.04
C PRO A 109 12.27 37.70 4.89
N ASP A 110 10.97 37.40 4.80
CA ASP A 110 10.29 36.38 5.60
C ASP A 110 10.21 35.00 4.91
N ARG A 111 10.99 34.77 3.86
CA ARG A 111 10.95 33.55 3.04
C ARG A 111 12.23 32.71 3.13
N THR A 112 12.21 31.50 2.54
CA THR A 112 13.28 30.50 2.65
C THR A 112 14.61 31.01 2.09
N VAL A 113 14.60 31.70 0.95
CA VAL A 113 15.84 32.27 0.38
C VAL A 113 16.50 33.26 1.34
N ALA A 114 15.71 34.13 1.99
CA ALA A 114 16.22 35.08 2.98
C ALA A 114 16.70 34.40 4.26
N PHE A 115 15.99 33.37 4.73
CA PHE A 115 16.41 32.54 5.85
C PHE A 115 17.78 31.88 5.61
N VAL A 116 17.99 31.24 4.45
CA VAL A 116 19.27 30.60 4.10
C VAL A 116 20.41 31.63 4.03
N ARG A 117 20.15 32.80 3.45
CA ARG A 117 21.16 33.87 3.36
C ARG A 117 21.50 34.48 4.72
N SER A 118 20.51 34.68 5.59
CA SER A 118 20.78 35.19 6.94
C SER A 118 21.59 34.19 7.77
N PHE A 119 21.29 32.89 7.63
CA PHE A 119 22.12 31.83 8.22
C PHE A 119 23.57 31.89 7.73
N ALA A 120 23.78 31.97 6.42
CA ALA A 120 25.12 32.04 5.81
C ALA A 120 25.94 33.26 6.28
N ARG A 121 25.28 34.43 6.47
CA ARG A 121 25.94 35.65 6.95
C ARG A 121 26.33 35.59 8.42
N ASN A 122 25.53 34.91 9.25
CA ASN A 122 25.72 34.84 10.70
C ASN A 122 26.59 33.65 11.13
N THR A 123 26.91 32.74 10.22
CA THR A 123 27.77 31.59 10.51
C THR A 123 29.22 32.00 10.38
N ASP A 124 29.96 31.91 11.49
CA ASP A 124 31.40 32.18 11.50
C ASP A 124 32.16 30.99 10.87
N PRO A 125 32.85 31.19 9.73
CA PRO A 125 33.64 30.14 9.09
C PRO A 125 34.78 29.61 9.98
N SER A 126 35.20 30.37 10.99
CA SER A 126 36.28 29.99 11.91
C SER A 126 35.89 28.89 12.90
N GLN A 127 34.57 28.66 13.10
CA GLN A 127 34.06 27.64 14.01
C GLN A 127 34.22 26.21 13.45
N GLY A 128 34.55 26.05 12.15
CA GLY A 128 34.86 24.77 11.51
C GLY A 128 33.71 23.76 11.40
N GLU A 129 32.60 23.96 12.11
CA GLU A 129 31.44 23.07 12.14
C GLU A 129 30.53 23.33 10.94
N ARG A 130 30.34 22.30 10.10
CA ARG A 130 29.43 22.34 8.95
C ARG A 130 28.05 21.76 9.34
N PRO A 131 26.95 22.49 9.08
CA PRO A 131 25.62 22.07 9.52
C PRO A 131 25.12 20.82 8.78
N ILE A 132 24.15 20.15 9.38
CA ILE A 132 23.37 19.07 8.77
C ILE A 132 22.13 19.71 8.13
N LEU A 133 21.92 19.49 6.83
CA LEU A 133 20.78 20.04 6.11
C LEU A 133 19.65 19.02 5.99
N PHE A 134 18.44 19.41 6.37
CA PHE A 134 17.20 18.67 6.15
C PHE A 134 16.30 19.43 5.19
N THR A 135 15.88 18.76 4.12
CA THR A 135 14.98 19.31 3.09
C THR A 135 13.95 18.26 2.70
N HIS A 136 12.72 18.64 2.34
CA HIS A 136 11.77 17.65 1.82
C HIS A 136 12.11 17.27 0.39
N VAL A 137 12.31 18.25 -0.51
CA VAL A 137 12.67 18.01 -1.92
C VAL A 137 14.19 17.78 -2.05
N PRO A 138 14.63 16.68 -2.68
CA PRO A 138 16.05 16.39 -2.90
C PRO A 138 16.76 17.41 -3.80
N LEU A 139 18.08 17.55 -3.63
CA LEU A 139 18.87 18.46 -4.46
C LEU A 139 19.08 17.89 -5.87
N PHE A 140 19.26 18.83 -6.81
CA PHE A 140 19.53 18.55 -8.21
C PHE A 140 20.66 17.54 -8.39
N ARG A 141 20.44 16.61 -9.32
CA ARG A 141 21.45 15.69 -9.80
C ARG A 141 21.23 15.40 -11.29
N PRO A 142 22.28 15.02 -12.03
CA PRO A 142 22.14 14.64 -13.43
C PRO A 142 21.14 13.49 -13.62
N GLU A 143 20.43 13.53 -14.75
CA GLU A 143 19.46 12.50 -15.10
C GLU A 143 20.15 11.11 -15.18
N GLY A 144 19.56 10.12 -14.52
CA GLY A 144 20.13 8.77 -14.48
C GLY A 144 21.27 8.57 -13.48
N ALA A 145 21.55 9.56 -12.61
CA ALA A 145 22.50 9.38 -11.51
C ALA A 145 22.14 8.15 -10.64
N ALA A 146 23.17 7.39 -10.27
CA ALA A 146 23.00 6.21 -9.42
C ALA A 146 22.61 6.62 -7.99
N CYS A 147 21.81 5.78 -7.35
CA CYS A 147 21.23 6.00 -6.02
C CYS A 147 21.79 5.08 -4.92
N GLY A 148 22.95 4.47 -5.19
CA GLY A 148 23.50 3.43 -4.32
C GLY A 148 22.73 2.10 -4.37
N PRO A 149 23.22 1.07 -3.66
CA PRO A 149 22.71 -0.30 -3.75
C PRO A 149 21.41 -0.54 -2.96
N LEU A 150 21.02 0.38 -2.08
CA LEU A 150 19.86 0.23 -1.20
C LEU A 150 18.55 0.75 -1.81
N ARG A 151 18.61 1.38 -2.99
CA ARG A 151 17.43 1.73 -3.77
C ARG A 151 16.76 0.48 -4.30
N GLU A 152 15.44 0.41 -4.24
CA GLU A 152 14.70 -0.75 -4.73
C GLU A 152 14.50 -0.71 -6.24
N ARG A 153 14.25 0.48 -6.82
CA ARG A 153 13.89 0.58 -8.24
C ARG A 153 14.44 1.83 -8.93
N GLY A 154 15.04 1.61 -10.10
CA GLY A 154 15.39 2.68 -11.04
C GLY A 154 16.35 3.72 -10.46
N THR A 155 16.21 4.95 -10.90
CA THR A 155 16.97 6.12 -10.44
C THR A 155 16.01 7.24 -10.07
N LEU A 156 16.50 8.23 -9.32
CA LEU A 156 15.76 9.44 -9.04
C LEU A 156 15.86 10.37 -10.26
N ARG A 157 14.71 10.70 -10.86
CA ARG A 157 14.62 11.42 -12.15
C ARG A 157 13.97 12.77 -11.97
N GLN A 158 14.37 13.72 -12.82
CA GLN A 158 13.72 15.03 -12.85
C GLN A 158 12.27 14.90 -13.30
N GLY A 159 11.39 15.66 -12.66
CA GLY A 159 9.95 15.65 -12.95
C GLY A 159 9.25 16.75 -12.19
N ARG A 160 8.23 17.34 -12.81
CA ARG A 160 7.37 18.35 -12.17
C ARG A 160 5.96 18.28 -12.72
N GLY A 161 4.99 18.67 -11.90
CA GLY A 161 3.60 18.78 -12.30
C GLY A 161 2.80 19.54 -11.25
N LEU A 162 1.48 19.34 -11.26
CA LEU A 162 0.59 19.99 -10.29
C LEU A 162 0.91 19.47 -8.88
N GLY A 163 1.43 20.34 -8.01
CA GLY A 163 1.69 19.99 -6.62
C GLY A 163 2.91 19.12 -6.36
N TYR A 164 3.82 18.92 -7.33
CA TYR A 164 5.04 18.17 -7.09
C TYR A 164 6.20 18.62 -7.98
N GLN A 165 7.40 18.44 -7.45
CA GLN A 165 8.66 18.57 -8.17
C GLN A 165 9.69 17.66 -7.50
N ASN A 166 10.21 16.67 -8.25
CA ASN A 166 11.02 15.59 -7.68
C ASN A 166 12.42 16.03 -7.22
N LEU A 167 12.92 17.14 -7.78
CA LEU A 167 14.27 17.64 -7.56
C LEU A 167 14.27 19.17 -7.53
N LEU A 168 15.03 19.78 -6.63
CA LEU A 168 15.32 21.21 -6.69
C LEU A 168 15.99 21.56 -8.03
N SER A 169 15.85 22.80 -8.46
CA SER A 169 16.58 23.27 -9.65
C SER A 169 18.08 23.23 -9.39
N GLU A 170 18.88 23.18 -10.45
CA GLU A 170 20.33 23.27 -10.35
C GLU A 170 20.77 24.56 -9.64
N GLN A 171 20.12 25.68 -9.97
CA GLN A 171 20.41 26.99 -9.37
C GLN A 171 20.07 27.03 -7.87
N ALA A 172 18.91 26.50 -7.46
CA ALA A 172 18.53 26.41 -6.05
C ALA A 172 19.46 25.48 -5.28
N SER A 173 19.86 24.36 -5.87
CA SER A 173 20.78 23.39 -5.26
C SER A 173 22.16 23.99 -5.06
N GLN A 174 22.71 24.67 -6.08
CA GLN A 174 23.97 25.39 -5.99
C GLN A 174 23.91 26.51 -4.93
N PHE A 175 22.81 27.26 -4.87
CA PHE A 175 22.58 28.27 -3.85
C PHE A 175 22.63 27.68 -2.44
N LEU A 176 21.96 26.56 -2.18
CA LEU A 176 22.01 25.87 -0.88
C LEU A 176 23.42 25.38 -0.55
N LEU A 177 24.08 24.68 -1.48
CA LEU A 177 25.42 24.12 -1.29
C LEU A 177 26.46 25.21 -1.00
N GLN A 178 26.42 26.31 -1.75
CA GLN A 178 27.36 27.44 -1.59
C GLN A 178 27.11 28.24 -0.31
N SER A 179 25.84 28.45 0.06
CA SER A 179 25.47 29.27 1.22
C SER A 179 25.64 28.52 2.53
N ILE A 180 25.30 27.23 2.56
CA ILE A 180 25.24 26.43 3.79
C ILE A 180 26.52 25.61 3.98
N LYS A 181 27.14 25.14 2.88
CA LYS A 181 28.27 24.20 2.89
C LYS A 181 28.07 23.05 3.90
N PRO A 182 26.97 22.27 3.78
CA PRO A 182 26.61 21.28 4.79
C PRO A 182 27.60 20.11 4.85
N SER A 183 27.65 19.43 6.00
CA SER A 183 28.43 18.20 6.19
C SER A 183 27.74 16.98 5.57
N ILE A 184 26.41 16.94 5.64
CA ILE A 184 25.55 15.90 5.06
C ILE A 184 24.15 16.47 4.85
N ILE A 185 23.43 15.95 3.87
CA ILE A 185 22.07 16.35 3.51
C ILE A 185 21.13 15.15 3.67
N PHE A 186 19.99 15.34 4.33
CA PHE A 186 18.89 14.39 4.36
C PHE A 186 17.70 14.96 3.61
N SER A 187 17.25 14.26 2.58
CA SER A 187 16.09 14.61 1.77
C SER A 187 14.97 13.57 1.84
N GLY A 188 13.76 13.93 1.40
CA GLY A 188 12.59 13.04 1.34
C GLY A 188 11.98 13.00 -0.07
N ASP A 189 10.65 13.11 -0.14
CA ASP A 189 9.82 13.21 -1.36
C ASP A 189 9.82 11.99 -2.32
N ASP A 190 10.97 11.45 -2.73
CA ASP A 190 11.07 10.36 -3.72
C ASP A 190 10.55 8.99 -3.20
N HIS A 191 10.32 8.89 -1.89
CA HIS A 191 9.85 7.71 -1.16
C HIS A 191 10.78 6.49 -1.13
N ASP A 192 11.73 6.37 -2.06
CA ASP A 192 12.77 5.33 -2.03
C ASP A 192 14.12 5.89 -1.56
N TYR A 193 15.04 4.99 -1.22
CA TYR A 193 16.39 5.34 -0.83
C TYR A 193 17.15 5.87 -2.03
N CYS A 194 17.94 6.93 -1.83
CA CYS A 194 18.92 7.35 -2.83
C CYS A 194 20.12 8.03 -2.18
N GLU A 195 21.30 7.45 -2.37
CA GLU A 195 22.58 8.08 -2.04
C GLU A 195 23.13 8.83 -3.25
N TYR A 196 23.55 10.08 -3.04
CA TYR A 196 24.25 10.88 -4.05
C TYR A 196 25.31 11.76 -3.38
N VAL A 197 26.38 12.09 -4.09
CA VAL A 197 27.44 12.96 -3.58
C VAL A 197 27.57 14.18 -4.48
N HIS A 198 27.32 15.35 -3.90
CA HIS A 198 27.49 16.64 -4.56
C HIS A 198 28.95 17.07 -4.50
N SER A 199 29.45 17.66 -5.58
CA SER A 199 30.76 18.29 -5.62
C SER A 199 30.62 19.81 -5.64
N LEU A 200 31.25 20.48 -4.67
CA LEU A 200 31.31 21.93 -4.60
C LEU A 200 32.75 22.40 -4.77
N SER A 201 33.04 23.11 -5.86
CA SER A 201 34.33 23.76 -6.06
C SER A 201 34.45 24.97 -5.13
N VAL A 202 35.27 24.87 -4.10
CA VAL A 202 35.56 25.97 -3.18
C VAL A 202 36.84 26.66 -3.64
N THR A 203 36.72 27.85 -4.24
CA THR A 203 37.86 28.72 -4.52
C THR A 203 38.17 29.58 -3.31
N ASP A 204 38.74 28.97 -2.27
CA ASP A 204 39.35 29.71 -1.17
C ASP A 204 40.87 29.53 -1.25
N ARG A 205 41.54 30.59 -1.72
CA ARG A 205 43.00 30.80 -1.80
C ARG A 205 43.70 30.09 -2.97
N GLU A 206 44.83 30.67 -3.39
CA GLU A 206 45.67 30.35 -4.57
C GLU A 206 46.31 28.94 -4.56
N GLY A 207 45.64 27.95 -3.98
CA GLY A 207 46.03 26.55 -3.95
C GLY A 207 45.24 25.68 -4.94
N PRO A 208 45.60 24.38 -5.07
CA PRO A 208 44.88 23.45 -5.92
C PRO A 208 43.41 23.32 -5.47
N VAL A 209 42.48 23.48 -6.42
CA VAL A 209 41.03 23.39 -6.19
C VAL A 209 40.67 21.95 -5.85
N VAL A 210 40.52 21.63 -4.56
CA VAL A 210 39.97 20.36 -4.11
C VAL A 210 38.46 20.53 -3.94
N PRO A 211 37.62 19.76 -4.65
CA PRO A 211 36.18 19.85 -4.51
C PRO A 211 35.74 19.35 -3.13
N LEU A 212 34.90 20.13 -2.47
CA LEU A 212 34.22 19.69 -1.26
C LEU A 212 33.12 18.69 -1.66
N LEU A 213 33.22 17.47 -1.13
CA LEU A 213 32.23 16.41 -1.35
C LEU A 213 31.17 16.44 -0.25
N ILE A 214 29.91 16.52 -0.65
CA ILE A 214 28.76 16.67 0.26
C ILE A 214 27.79 15.52 -0.02
N PRO A 215 27.72 14.50 0.87
CA PRO A 215 26.78 13.40 0.71
C PRO A 215 25.34 13.86 0.95
N GLU A 216 24.43 13.39 0.13
CA GLU A 216 22.98 13.48 0.28
C GLU A 216 22.37 12.08 0.36
N ILE A 217 21.51 11.88 1.34
CA ILE A 217 20.70 10.68 1.52
C ILE A 217 19.24 11.06 1.42
N THR A 218 18.58 10.61 0.35
CA THR A 218 17.14 10.63 0.24
C THR A 218 16.58 9.46 1.04
N VAL A 219 15.87 9.78 2.12
CA VAL A 219 15.36 8.82 3.10
C VAL A 219 14.11 8.13 2.58
N LYS A 220 13.99 6.83 2.84
CA LYS A 220 12.81 6.05 2.48
C LYS A 220 11.58 6.57 3.20
N SER A 221 10.44 6.48 2.52
CA SER A 221 9.14 6.72 3.16
C SER A 221 8.86 5.65 4.20
N PHE A 222 8.17 6.06 5.28
CA PHE A 222 7.60 5.14 6.26
C PHE A 222 6.36 4.41 5.72
N SER A 223 5.95 4.69 4.47
CA SER A 223 4.82 4.10 3.78
C SER A 223 5.26 3.15 2.66
N MET A 224 4.47 2.10 2.45
CA MET A 224 4.58 1.20 1.29
C MET A 224 3.91 1.75 0.03
N ALA A 225 3.26 2.91 0.12
CA ALA A 225 2.65 3.58 -1.02
C ALA A 225 3.71 3.96 -2.07
N MET A 226 3.28 4.14 -3.32
CA MET A 226 4.14 4.50 -4.46
C MET A 226 5.19 3.42 -4.83
N GLY A 227 4.87 2.16 -4.57
CA GLY A 227 5.64 1.02 -5.10
C GLY A 227 6.88 0.62 -4.28
N ILE A 228 7.02 1.13 -3.06
CA ILE A 228 8.08 0.76 -2.12
C ILE A 228 7.73 -0.54 -1.41
N ARG A 229 8.57 -1.56 -1.57
CA ARG A 229 8.35 -2.89 -0.99
C ARG A 229 8.71 -2.93 0.48
N ARG A 230 9.84 -2.32 0.87
CA ARG A 230 10.26 -2.23 2.27
C ARG A 230 10.33 -0.77 2.67
N PRO A 231 9.31 -0.21 3.33
CA PRO A 231 9.38 1.14 3.89
C PRO A 231 10.57 1.27 4.85
N GLY A 232 10.94 2.49 5.24
CA GLY A 232 12.10 2.65 6.13
C GLY A 232 12.17 3.99 6.82
N TYR A 233 13.19 4.12 7.67
CA TYR A 233 13.59 5.36 8.32
C TYR A 233 15.10 5.42 8.43
N GLN A 234 15.63 6.59 8.77
CA GLN A 234 17.06 6.83 8.87
C GLN A 234 17.43 7.06 10.35
N LEU A 235 18.35 6.26 10.88
CA LEU A 235 18.94 6.51 12.20
C LEU A 235 20.16 7.43 12.02
N LEU A 236 20.22 8.48 12.82
CA LEU A 236 21.32 9.44 12.87
C LEU A 236 21.90 9.48 14.29
N SER A 237 23.18 9.17 14.42
CA SER A 237 23.93 9.20 15.66
C SER A 237 24.90 10.37 15.64
N LEU A 238 24.84 11.19 16.67
CA LEU A 238 25.64 12.41 16.80
C LEU A 238 26.50 12.34 18.05
N ILE A 239 27.80 12.54 17.88
CA ILE A 239 28.77 12.68 18.97
C ILE A 239 29.21 14.14 18.99
N PRO A 240 29.19 14.82 20.15
CA PRO A 240 29.68 16.20 20.25
C PRO A 240 31.10 16.32 19.69
N PRO A 241 31.41 17.35 18.87
CA PRO A 241 32.75 17.51 18.30
C PRO A 241 33.87 17.58 19.33
N SER A 242 33.60 18.12 20.51
CA SER A 242 34.55 18.15 21.64
C SER A 242 34.90 16.76 22.19
N ALA A 243 34.01 15.77 22.05
CA ALA A 243 34.21 14.41 22.52
C ALA A 243 34.94 13.52 21.49
N SER A 244 34.99 13.94 20.22
CA SER A 244 35.72 13.26 19.15
C SER A 244 36.43 14.26 18.25
N PRO A 245 37.55 14.87 18.70
CA PRO A 245 38.25 15.91 17.94
C PRO A 245 38.85 15.43 16.61
N GLU A 246 39.25 14.16 16.54
CA GLU A 246 39.93 13.56 15.36
C GLU A 246 39.08 12.50 14.64
N GLY A 247 37.92 12.13 15.19
CA GLY A 247 37.05 11.07 14.66
C GLY A 247 35.74 11.60 14.07
N PRO A 248 35.02 10.78 13.29
CA PRO A 248 33.72 11.16 12.75
C PRO A 248 32.70 11.40 13.86
N THR A 249 32.07 12.57 13.83
CA THR A 249 31.08 13.00 14.83
C THR A 249 29.63 12.71 14.40
N ILE A 250 29.45 12.27 13.15
CA ILE A 250 28.17 11.95 12.53
C ILE A 250 28.25 10.53 11.99
N ALA A 251 27.29 9.69 12.37
CA ALA A 251 27.08 8.37 11.78
C ALA A 251 25.60 8.18 11.44
N GLN A 252 25.31 7.44 10.38
CA GLN A 252 23.95 7.19 9.94
C GLN A 252 23.77 5.72 9.56
N THR A 253 22.55 5.18 9.72
CA THR A 253 22.21 3.84 9.24
C THR A 253 20.75 3.79 8.77
N PRO A 254 20.48 3.31 7.55
CA PRO A 254 19.11 3.09 7.09
C PRO A 254 18.50 1.88 7.79
N CYS A 255 17.29 2.03 8.29
CA CYS A 255 16.52 0.98 8.96
C CYS A 255 15.28 0.64 8.13
N LEU A 256 15.15 -0.63 7.73
CA LEU A 256 14.02 -1.10 6.92
C LEU A 256 12.90 -1.65 7.81
N LEU A 257 11.67 -1.34 7.42
CA LEU A 257 10.44 -1.89 7.95
C LEU A 257 10.05 -3.17 7.20
N PRO A 258 9.16 -4.00 7.77
CA PRO A 258 8.71 -5.24 7.13
C PRO A 258 8.10 -5.04 5.74
N ASP A 259 8.26 -6.04 4.86
CA ASP A 259 7.61 -6.12 3.54
C ASP A 259 6.12 -6.45 3.72
N GLN A 260 5.32 -5.41 3.97
CA GLN A 260 3.89 -5.56 4.22
C GLN A 260 3.16 -6.18 3.02
N LEU A 261 3.56 -5.83 1.79
CA LEU A 261 2.99 -6.42 0.58
C LEU A 261 3.33 -7.91 0.48
N GLY A 262 4.58 -8.29 0.76
CA GLY A 262 5.01 -9.68 0.85
C GLY A 262 4.23 -10.45 1.91
N ILE A 263 3.97 -9.85 3.08
CA ILE A 263 3.14 -10.47 4.13
C ILE A 263 1.71 -10.70 3.61
N TYR A 264 1.09 -9.73 2.95
CA TYR A 264 -0.25 -9.90 2.37
C TYR A 264 -0.29 -11.02 1.33
N LEU A 265 0.66 -11.02 0.39
CA LEU A 265 0.65 -11.96 -0.73
C LEU A 265 1.11 -13.37 -0.35
N SER A 266 2.10 -13.50 0.54
CA SER A 266 2.72 -14.79 0.87
C SER A 266 2.14 -15.44 2.13
N ILE A 267 1.43 -14.70 2.98
CA ILE A 267 0.84 -15.24 4.22
C ILE A 267 -0.68 -15.15 4.16
N TYR A 268 -1.23 -13.94 4.05
CA TYR A 268 -2.67 -13.75 4.17
C TYR A 268 -3.47 -14.32 3.00
N VAL A 269 -3.00 -14.18 1.75
CA VAL A 269 -3.68 -14.78 0.59
C VAL A 269 -3.71 -16.32 0.68
N PRO A 270 -2.60 -17.04 0.95
CA PRO A 270 -2.67 -18.48 1.17
C PRO A 270 -3.60 -18.90 2.32
N LEU A 271 -3.55 -18.21 3.47
CA LEU A 271 -4.44 -18.49 4.60
C LEU A 271 -5.92 -18.28 4.24
N PHE A 272 -6.20 -17.24 3.46
CA PHE A 272 -7.54 -16.98 2.93
C PHE A 272 -8.02 -18.12 2.02
N VAL A 273 -7.19 -18.57 1.08
CA VAL A 273 -7.49 -19.71 0.20
C VAL A 273 -7.69 -21.01 0.99
N ILE A 274 -6.85 -21.28 2.00
CA ILE A 274 -7.00 -22.44 2.89
C ILE A 274 -8.32 -22.38 3.65
N THR A 275 -8.71 -21.19 4.12
CA THR A 275 -9.99 -20.98 4.82
C THR A 275 -11.18 -21.29 3.91
N LEU A 276 -11.15 -20.81 2.66
CA LEU A 276 -12.17 -21.14 1.66
C LEU A 276 -12.22 -22.64 1.37
N ALA A 277 -11.07 -23.29 1.21
CA ALA A 277 -10.99 -24.74 1.00
C ALA A 277 -11.57 -25.52 2.19
N ALA A 278 -11.26 -25.09 3.43
CA ALA A 278 -11.79 -25.71 4.64
C ALA A 278 -13.33 -25.56 4.76
N LEU A 279 -13.87 -24.38 4.45
CA LEU A 279 -15.32 -24.15 4.40
C LEU A 279 -15.99 -25.03 3.34
N LEU A 280 -15.39 -25.13 2.15
CA LEU A 280 -15.88 -26.00 1.08
C LEU A 280 -15.90 -27.46 1.49
N LEU A 281 -14.78 -27.98 2.03
CA LEU A 281 -14.68 -29.36 2.51
C LEU A 281 -15.64 -29.65 3.66
N SER A 282 -15.82 -28.71 4.59
CA SER A 282 -16.80 -28.81 5.67
C SER A 282 -18.23 -28.87 5.13
N ASN A 283 -18.58 -28.04 4.15
CA ASN A 283 -19.89 -28.08 3.53
C ASN A 283 -20.12 -29.37 2.73
N MET A 284 -19.11 -29.85 1.99
CA MET A 284 -19.15 -31.15 1.32
C MET A 284 -19.37 -32.30 2.30
N ARG A 285 -18.63 -32.32 3.42
CA ARG A 285 -18.79 -33.33 4.48
C ARG A 285 -20.19 -33.29 5.09
N ARG A 286 -20.70 -32.09 5.43
CA ARG A 286 -22.07 -31.92 5.94
C ARG A 286 -23.11 -32.43 4.94
N SER A 287 -22.91 -32.16 3.66
CA SER A 287 -23.81 -32.59 2.59
C SER A 287 -23.77 -34.12 2.37
N CYS A 288 -22.59 -34.75 2.38
CA CYS A 288 -22.46 -36.21 2.31
C CYS A 288 -23.10 -36.88 3.54
N LEU A 289 -22.81 -36.43 4.77
CA LEU A 289 -23.40 -37.00 5.99
C LEU A 289 -24.94 -36.91 5.99
N ARG A 290 -25.51 -35.83 5.43
CA ARG A 290 -26.96 -35.67 5.26
C ARG A 290 -27.56 -36.69 4.27
N HIS A 291 -26.82 -37.12 3.26
CA HIS A 291 -27.28 -38.10 2.27
C HIS A 291 -26.97 -39.56 2.65
N SER A 292 -26.04 -39.79 3.58
CA SER A 292 -25.72 -41.12 4.12
C SER A 292 -26.61 -41.56 5.27
N SER A 293 -27.55 -40.74 5.74
CA SER A 293 -28.54 -41.16 6.74
C SER A 293 -29.55 -42.11 6.08
N PRO A 294 -29.59 -43.40 6.45
CA PRO A 294 -30.57 -44.31 5.87
C PRO A 294 -31.95 -43.92 6.39
N THR A 295 -32.86 -43.56 5.50
CA THR A 295 -34.28 -43.58 5.82
C THR A 295 -34.66 -45.02 6.12
N LEU A 296 -34.75 -45.37 7.41
CA LEU A 296 -35.50 -46.53 7.85
C LEU A 296 -36.91 -46.38 7.26
N ARG A 297 -37.19 -47.15 6.21
CA ARG A 297 -38.55 -47.39 5.73
C ARG A 297 -39.27 -48.09 6.87
N SER A 298 -40.16 -47.38 7.58
CA SER A 298 -41.19 -48.04 8.36
C SER A 298 -42.25 -48.54 7.38
N ASP A 299 -42.08 -49.78 6.91
CA ASP A 299 -43.21 -50.54 6.36
C ASP A 299 -44.06 -50.96 7.56
N ASP A 300 -44.99 -50.11 7.98
CA ASP A 300 -46.08 -50.52 8.85
C ASP A 300 -47.29 -49.63 8.62
N TRP A 301 -48.29 -50.17 7.92
CA TRP A 301 -49.72 -49.92 8.07
C TRP A 301 -50.46 -50.94 7.21
N THR A 302 -50.67 -52.13 7.78
CA THR A 302 -51.76 -53.01 7.35
C THR A 302 -53.03 -52.52 8.02
N SER A 303 -54.00 -52.04 7.23
CA SER A 303 -55.37 -51.80 7.68
C SER A 303 -56.25 -52.83 7.00
N LEU A 304 -56.84 -53.69 7.84
CA LEU A 304 -57.87 -54.66 7.51
C LEU A 304 -59.12 -54.00 6.91
N ASP A 305 -59.67 -54.70 5.92
CA ASP A 305 -61.06 -54.91 5.54
C ASP A 305 -62.05 -53.74 5.42
N THR A 306 -62.69 -53.67 4.26
CA THR A 306 -64.14 -53.89 4.18
C THR A 306 -64.55 -54.32 2.77
N GLU A 307 -65.26 -55.45 2.75
CA GLU A 307 -66.12 -56.04 1.70
C GLU A 307 -66.15 -55.37 0.32
N ASP A 308 -65.74 -56.12 -0.73
CA ASP A 308 -66.64 -56.23 -1.87
C ASP A 308 -66.53 -57.56 -2.63
N ARG A 309 -67.69 -57.99 -3.10
CA ARG A 309 -68.04 -59.34 -3.55
C ARG A 309 -67.43 -59.74 -4.89
N ALA A 310 -67.10 -61.03 -4.97
CA ALA A 310 -67.31 -61.95 -6.09
C ALA A 310 -67.08 -61.43 -7.52
N ASN A 311 -65.97 -61.84 -8.13
CA ASN A 311 -66.05 -62.69 -9.33
C ASN A 311 -64.70 -63.36 -9.61
N SER A 312 -64.73 -64.69 -9.70
CA SER A 312 -63.63 -65.51 -10.21
C SER A 312 -63.71 -65.51 -11.73
N ASP A 313 -62.68 -64.99 -12.40
CA ASP A 313 -62.43 -65.33 -13.79
C ASP A 313 -60.93 -65.52 -14.01
N TYR A 314 -60.57 -66.75 -14.35
CA TYR A 314 -59.23 -67.12 -14.78
C TYR A 314 -59.21 -67.00 -16.30
N ASP A 315 -58.42 -66.06 -16.84
CA ASP A 315 -58.09 -66.08 -18.25
C ASP A 315 -56.59 -65.86 -18.51
N LEU A 316 -56.09 -66.76 -19.34
CA LEU A 316 -54.72 -67.01 -19.75
C LEU A 316 -54.16 -65.90 -20.66
N PRO A 317 -52.83 -65.78 -20.82
CA PRO A 317 -52.20 -64.65 -21.50
C PRO A 317 -52.28 -64.78 -23.03
N PRO A 318 -52.47 -63.67 -23.79
CA PRO A 318 -52.28 -63.69 -25.23
C PRO A 318 -50.80 -63.48 -25.63
N PRO A 319 -50.42 -63.85 -26.86
CA PRO A 319 -49.11 -64.42 -27.17
C PRO A 319 -48.08 -63.41 -27.69
N SER A 320 -46.83 -63.88 -27.69
CA SER A 320 -45.69 -63.37 -28.43
C SER A 320 -46.06 -62.84 -29.82
N ALA A 321 -45.79 -61.55 -30.07
CA ALA A 321 -45.72 -60.98 -31.41
C ALA A 321 -44.36 -60.29 -31.58
N TRP A 322 -43.52 -60.96 -32.36
CA TRP A 322 -42.32 -60.43 -32.98
C TRP A 322 -42.60 -59.06 -33.62
N ARG A 323 -41.82 -58.04 -33.25
CA ARG A 323 -41.72 -56.84 -34.08
C ARG A 323 -40.27 -56.31 -34.09
N LEU A 324 -39.71 -56.46 -35.28
CA LEU A 324 -38.61 -55.75 -35.94
C LEU A 324 -37.43 -55.22 -35.11
N LYS A 325 -36.26 -55.78 -35.46
CA LYS A 325 -34.94 -55.14 -35.48
C LYS A 325 -35.01 -53.68 -35.93
N GLU A 326 -34.61 -52.78 -35.04
CA GLU A 326 -33.80 -51.62 -35.39
C GLU A 326 -32.57 -51.61 -34.49
N PHE A 327 -31.39 -51.67 -35.10
CA PHE A 327 -30.11 -51.49 -34.41
C PHE A 327 -29.83 -50.01 -34.21
N PRO A 328 -29.61 -49.51 -32.98
CA PRO A 328 -28.92 -48.25 -32.78
C PRO A 328 -27.40 -48.47 -32.92
N ARG A 329 -26.79 -47.57 -33.69
CA ARG A 329 -25.37 -47.46 -34.05
C ARG A 329 -24.44 -47.44 -32.81
N PRO A 330 -23.15 -47.81 -32.93
CA PRO A 330 -22.23 -47.85 -31.80
C PRO A 330 -21.96 -46.44 -31.25
N GLY A 331 -22.66 -46.08 -30.18
CA GLY A 331 -22.31 -44.93 -29.34
C GLY A 331 -21.22 -45.36 -28.35
N TRP A 332 -20.07 -44.70 -28.39
CA TRP A 332 -18.94 -44.95 -27.50
C TRP A 332 -19.32 -44.52 -26.07
N SER A 333 -19.87 -45.43 -25.27
CA SER A 333 -20.15 -45.18 -23.86
C SER A 333 -18.99 -45.69 -23.01
N ARG A 334 -18.30 -44.77 -22.34
CA ARG A 334 -17.29 -45.11 -21.33
C ARG A 334 -17.99 -45.22 -19.98
N THR A 335 -17.91 -46.40 -19.38
CA THR A 335 -18.34 -46.64 -18.01
C THR A 335 -17.17 -46.30 -17.08
N CYS A 336 -17.39 -45.40 -16.13
CA CYS A 336 -16.42 -45.08 -15.09
C CYS A 336 -17.05 -45.40 -13.73
N THR A 337 -16.30 -46.11 -12.90
CA THR A 337 -16.60 -46.30 -11.48
C THR A 337 -15.81 -45.27 -10.71
N MET A 338 -16.51 -44.34 -10.05
CA MET A 338 -15.91 -43.41 -9.09
C MET A 338 -16.43 -43.76 -7.71
N ASP A 339 -15.53 -43.81 -6.75
CA ASP A 339 -15.87 -43.97 -5.34
C ASP A 339 -16.04 -42.58 -4.70
N LEU A 340 -17.25 -42.28 -4.24
CA LEU A 340 -17.54 -41.02 -3.57
C LEU A 340 -18.44 -41.28 -2.36
N CYS A 341 -17.94 -40.92 -1.18
CA CYS A 341 -18.63 -41.13 0.10
C CYS A 341 -19.06 -42.61 0.33
N GLY A 342 -18.16 -43.56 0.01
CA GLY A 342 -18.27 -44.99 0.34
C GLY A 342 -19.33 -45.78 -0.44
N HIS A 343 -19.85 -45.21 -1.54
CA HIS A 343 -20.84 -45.87 -2.39
C HIS A 343 -20.29 -46.10 -3.79
N HIS A 344 -20.19 -47.36 -4.19
CA HIS A 344 -19.90 -47.72 -5.58
C HIS A 344 -21.07 -47.34 -6.49
N ARG A 345 -20.89 -46.30 -7.31
CA ARG A 345 -21.82 -46.00 -8.40
C ARG A 345 -21.15 -46.23 -9.75
N ARG A 346 -21.75 -47.10 -10.56
CA ARG A 346 -21.40 -47.31 -11.96
C ARG A 346 -22.10 -46.23 -12.78
N ILE A 347 -21.34 -45.30 -13.37
CA ILE A 347 -21.89 -44.21 -14.18
C ILE A 347 -21.57 -44.50 -15.65
N THR A 348 -22.62 -44.65 -16.45
CA THR A 348 -22.54 -44.77 -17.91
C THR A 348 -22.66 -43.38 -18.51
N VAL A 349 -21.58 -42.88 -19.12
CA VAL A 349 -21.48 -41.48 -19.56
C VAL A 349 -22.15 -41.30 -20.93
N SER A 350 -23.24 -40.52 -20.95
CA SER A 350 -23.77 -39.81 -22.13
C SER A 350 -23.52 -38.31 -21.92
N SER A 351 -22.93 -37.63 -22.90
CA SER A 351 -22.21 -36.35 -22.74
C SER A 351 -23.07 -35.14 -22.32
N SER A 352 -24.40 -35.20 -22.43
CA SER A 352 -25.28 -34.06 -22.13
C SER A 352 -26.01 -34.13 -20.78
N SER A 353 -26.27 -35.33 -20.24
CA SER A 353 -27.11 -35.51 -19.04
C SER A 353 -26.36 -35.46 -17.71
N VAL A 354 -25.05 -35.72 -17.70
CA VAL A 354 -24.21 -35.68 -16.49
C VAL A 354 -23.96 -34.24 -16.03
N ALA A 355 -23.74 -33.30 -16.97
CA ALA A 355 -23.52 -31.90 -16.64
C ALA A 355 -24.72 -31.30 -15.91
N ALA A 356 -25.94 -31.57 -16.39
CA ALA A 356 -27.18 -31.10 -15.76
C ALA A 356 -27.40 -31.71 -14.36
N GLY A 357 -27.12 -33.01 -14.19
CA GLY A 357 -27.25 -33.70 -12.89
C GLY A 357 -26.23 -33.23 -11.85
N VAL A 358 -24.98 -32.99 -12.27
CA VAL A 358 -23.92 -32.44 -11.41
C VAL A 358 -24.21 -30.99 -11.04
N VAL A 359 -24.64 -30.16 -12.00
CA VAL A 359 -25.02 -28.76 -11.75
C VAL A 359 -26.21 -28.67 -10.80
N SER A 360 -27.25 -29.50 -11.00
CA SER A 360 -28.42 -29.58 -10.11
C SER A 360 -28.01 -29.99 -8.70
N PHE A 361 -27.21 -31.05 -8.54
CA PHE A 361 -26.69 -31.48 -7.23
C PHE A 361 -25.86 -30.39 -6.53
N LEU A 362 -25.04 -29.66 -7.28
CA LEU A 362 -24.26 -28.54 -6.76
C LEU A 362 -25.14 -27.36 -6.31
N TRP A 363 -26.27 -27.09 -6.97
CA TRP A 363 -27.11 -25.92 -6.70
C TRP A 363 -28.26 -26.16 -5.71
N THR A 364 -28.99 -27.28 -5.82
CA THR A 364 -30.23 -27.51 -5.07
C THR A 364 -30.09 -28.53 -3.96
N GLY A 365 -29.03 -29.35 -3.98
CA GLY A 365 -29.00 -30.60 -3.22
C GLY A 365 -30.05 -31.57 -3.79
N GLY A 366 -29.82 -32.89 -3.71
CA GLY A 366 -30.74 -33.87 -4.31
C GLY A 366 -32.20 -33.71 -3.85
N PRO A 367 -33.17 -34.31 -4.58
CA PRO A 367 -34.59 -34.19 -4.26
C PRO A 367 -34.87 -34.74 -2.85
N ALA A 368 -35.11 -33.84 -1.88
CA ALA A 368 -35.50 -34.16 -0.53
C ALA A 368 -37.03 -34.06 -0.40
N ARG A 369 -37.67 -35.14 0.06
CA ARG A 369 -39.12 -35.30 0.10
C ARG A 369 -39.80 -34.69 1.35
N ASN A 370 -39.13 -33.83 2.12
CA ASN A 370 -39.73 -33.16 3.29
C ASN A 370 -39.32 -31.69 3.43
N ASP A 371 -40.29 -30.88 3.87
CA ASP A 371 -40.27 -29.41 4.01
C ASP A 371 -39.38 -28.90 5.16
N ASP A 372 -38.06 -28.98 4.98
CA ASP A 372 -37.14 -28.11 5.71
C ASP A 372 -36.41 -27.23 4.69
N GLU A 373 -36.67 -25.92 4.68
CA GLU A 373 -36.01 -24.97 3.77
C GLU A 373 -34.47 -24.97 3.90
N ARG A 374 -33.94 -25.36 5.06
CA ARG A 374 -32.49 -25.56 5.28
C ARG A 374 -31.92 -26.84 4.63
N LYS A 375 -32.76 -27.77 4.16
CA LYS A 375 -32.35 -29.00 3.46
C LYS A 375 -32.20 -28.83 1.95
N ARG A 376 -32.60 -27.68 1.36
CA ARG A 376 -32.55 -27.39 -0.09
C ARG A 376 -31.34 -26.56 -0.54
N VAL A 377 -30.28 -26.51 0.24
CA VAL A 377 -29.08 -25.73 -0.07
C VAL A 377 -28.02 -26.68 -0.59
N GLY A 378 -27.79 -26.69 -1.91
CA GLY A 378 -26.72 -27.46 -2.54
C GLY A 378 -25.33 -27.00 -2.10
N ILE A 379 -24.30 -27.79 -2.42
CA ILE A 379 -22.91 -27.53 -2.00
C ILE A 379 -22.45 -26.12 -2.42
N ALA A 380 -22.80 -25.66 -3.62
CA ALA A 380 -22.45 -24.33 -4.11
C ALA A 380 -23.19 -23.22 -3.36
N LYS A 381 -24.50 -23.38 -3.14
CA LYS A 381 -25.32 -22.38 -2.43
C LYS A 381 -24.93 -22.29 -0.95
N GLY A 382 -24.58 -23.41 -0.32
CA GLY A 382 -24.11 -23.47 1.07
C GLY A 382 -22.71 -22.88 1.22
N PHE A 383 -21.82 -23.17 0.28
CA PHE A 383 -20.50 -22.56 0.24
C PHE A 383 -20.59 -21.04 0.05
N LEU A 384 -21.45 -20.55 -0.85
CA LEU A 384 -21.64 -19.11 -1.05
C LEU A 384 -22.22 -18.41 0.19
N LEU A 385 -23.12 -19.06 0.92
CA LEU A 385 -23.63 -18.54 2.20
C LEU A 385 -22.53 -18.53 3.28
N ASP A 386 -21.76 -19.61 3.41
CA ASP A 386 -20.63 -19.68 4.36
C ASP A 386 -19.54 -18.64 4.02
N VAL A 387 -19.25 -18.42 2.73
CA VAL A 387 -18.33 -17.37 2.26
C VAL A 387 -18.90 -15.97 2.53
N ARG A 388 -20.19 -15.76 2.26
CA ARG A 388 -20.86 -14.49 2.58
C ARG A 388 -20.86 -14.23 4.08
N ASP A 389 -20.97 -15.24 4.93
CA ASP A 389 -21.11 -15.05 6.36
C ASP A 389 -19.74 -14.96 7.07
N ALA A 390 -18.69 -15.62 6.54
CA ALA A 390 -17.36 -15.70 7.18
C ALA A 390 -16.23 -14.95 6.43
N ALA A 391 -16.31 -14.83 5.10
CA ALA A 391 -15.19 -14.41 4.26
C ALA A 391 -15.41 -13.07 3.53
N TRP A 392 -16.61 -12.49 3.59
CA TRP A 392 -16.94 -11.23 2.90
C TRP A 392 -16.08 -10.05 3.37
N ALA A 393 -15.85 -9.90 4.68
CA ALA A 393 -15.07 -8.80 5.23
C ALA A 393 -13.56 -8.91 4.89
N PRO A 394 -12.90 -10.07 5.04
CA PRO A 394 -11.52 -10.26 4.54
C PRO A 394 -11.36 -10.06 3.03
N VAL A 395 -12.33 -10.50 2.22
CA VAL A 395 -12.32 -10.30 0.76
C VAL A 395 -12.43 -8.82 0.39
N LEU A 396 -13.39 -8.10 0.99
CA LEU A 396 -13.54 -6.67 0.77
C LEU A 396 -12.30 -5.90 1.23
N LEU A 397 -11.71 -6.27 2.37
CA LEU A 397 -10.48 -5.67 2.86
C LEU A 397 -9.32 -5.92 1.89
N PHE A 398 -9.15 -7.16 1.40
CA PHE A 398 -8.09 -7.48 0.45
C PHE A 398 -8.27 -6.77 -0.89
N VAL A 399 -9.49 -6.75 -1.44
CA VAL A 399 -9.80 -6.00 -2.68
C VAL A 399 -9.58 -4.51 -2.49
N GLY A 400 -9.98 -3.95 -1.34
CA GLY A 400 -9.75 -2.55 -0.99
C GLY A 400 -8.26 -2.21 -0.87
N ILE A 401 -7.47 -3.05 -0.19
CA ILE A 401 -6.01 -2.89 -0.09
C ILE A 401 -5.35 -3.03 -1.46
N ALA A 402 -5.72 -4.05 -2.24
CA ALA A 402 -5.15 -4.28 -3.57
C ALA A 402 -5.47 -3.14 -4.54
N TRP A 403 -6.67 -2.56 -4.46
CA TRP A 403 -7.06 -1.38 -5.23
C TRP A 403 -6.34 -0.12 -4.78
N TRP A 404 -6.07 0.04 -3.48
CA TRP A 404 -5.38 1.22 -2.92
C TRP A 404 -3.86 1.21 -3.14
N VAL A 405 -3.25 0.03 -3.25
CA VAL A 405 -1.80 -0.16 -3.40
C VAL A 405 -1.34 -0.02 -4.87
N TRP A 406 -2.25 -0.05 -5.84
CA TRP A 406 -1.96 0.04 -7.28
C TRP A 406 -2.21 1.42 -7.87
#